data_AF-A0A2S9FZ47-F1
#
_entry.id   AF-A0A2S9FZ47-F1
#
_cell.length_a   1.000
_cell.length_b   1.000
_cell.length_c   1.000
_cell.angle_alpha   90.00
_cell.angle_beta   90.00
_cell.angle_gamma   90.00
#
_symmetry.space_group_name_H-M   'P 1'
#
loop_
_entity.id
_entity.type
_entity.pdbx_description
1 polymer ?
#
loop_
_entity_poly.entity_id
_entity_poly.type
_entity_poly.pdbx_seq_one_letter_code
_entity_poly.pdbx_strand_id
1 'polypeptide(L)'
;FLEYELLIIQRMVKRGWAVVVTDYEGFGTPGVHTYVNRLASGHAVLDAARAARQLPGTGLAPEGPVALYGYSQGGAATASAAELA
;
A
#
# COMPACT_ATOMS: atom_id res chain seq x y z
N PHE A 1 5.17 20.61 10.41
CA PHE A 1 3.88 19.90 10.31
C PHE A 1 4.12 18.43 10.60
N LEU A 2 3.20 17.75 11.28
CA LEU A 2 3.26 16.30 11.44
C LEU A 2 2.42 15.66 10.33
N GLU A 3 3.01 14.75 9.57
CA GLU A 3 2.29 13.95 8.58
C GLU A 3 1.40 12.93 9.28
N TYR A 4 0.11 12.90 8.95
CA TYR A 4 -0.88 12.14 9.73
C TYR A 4 -0.67 10.62 9.63
N GLU A 5 -0.27 10.13 8.45
CA GLU A 5 0.06 8.71 8.21
C GLU A 5 1.33 8.25 8.97
N LEU A 6 2.24 9.17 9.29
CA LEU A 6 3.48 8.82 10.01
C LEU A 6 3.18 8.18 11.38
N LEU A 7 2.10 8.58 12.05
CA LEU A 7 1.69 8.01 13.34
C LEU A 7 1.26 6.54 13.24
N ILE A 8 0.59 6.14 12.15
CA ILE A 8 0.16 4.75 11.98
C ILE A 8 1.32 3.88 11.45
N ILE A 9 2.11 4.40 10.50
CA ILE A 9 3.32 3.73 10.00
C ILE A 9 4.30 3.43 11.16
N GLN A 10 4.56 4.40 12.03
CA GLN A 10 5.40 4.19 13.22
C GLN A 10 4.83 3.11 14.17
N ARG A 11 3.50 2.99 14.28
CA ARG A 11 2.84 1.96 15.12
C ARG A 11 2.91 0.56 14.50
N MET A 12 3.00 0.45 13.18
CA MET A 12 3.21 -0.81 12.45
C MET A 12 4.68 -1.24 12.54
N VAL A 13 5.63 -0.35 12.24
CA VAL A 13 7.07 -0.63 12.34
C VAL A 13 7.47 -1.00 13.78
N LYS A 14 6.93 -0.32 14.81
CA LYS A 14 7.14 -0.68 16.23
C LYS A 14 6.57 -2.05 16.64
N ARG A 15 5.71 -2.67 15.84
CA ARG A 15 5.24 -4.06 16.02
C ARG A 15 6.12 -5.09 15.30
N GLY A 16 7.20 -4.65 14.65
CA GLY A 16 8.04 -5.51 13.81
C GLY A 16 7.43 -5.84 12.46
N TRP A 17 6.40 -5.09 12.02
CA TRP A 17 5.81 -5.30 10.70
C TRP A 17 6.63 -4.57 9.64
N ALA A 18 6.88 -5.23 8.50
CA ALA A 18 7.29 -4.53 7.29
C ALA A 18 6.12 -3.66 6.80
N VAL A 19 6.44 -2.49 6.25
CA VAL A 19 5.45 -1.55 5.69
C VAL A 19 5.91 -1.18 4.29
N VAL A 20 5.00 -1.32 3.33
CA VAL A 20 5.14 -0.79 1.97
C VAL A 20 4.08 0.29 1.79
N VAL A 21 4.47 1.41 1.19
CA VAL A 21 3.57 2.50 0.81
C VAL A 21 3.75 2.70 -0.69
N THR A 22 2.65 2.73 -1.44
CA THR A 22 2.69 2.87 -2.90
C THR A 22 2.31 4.27 -3.30
N ASP A 23 3.10 4.85 -4.20
CA ASP A 23 2.59 5.90 -5.07
C ASP A 23 1.55 5.26 -6.01
N TYR A 24 0.41 5.92 -6.19
CA TYR A 24 -0.59 5.51 -7.20
C TYR A 24 -0.15 5.95 -8.60
N GLU A 25 -0.74 5.34 -9.65
CA GLU A 25 -0.52 5.72 -11.05
C GLU A 25 -0.57 7.25 -11.23
N GLY A 26 0.41 7.82 -11.94
CA GLY A 26 0.58 9.27 -12.14
C GLY A 26 1.25 10.02 -10.98
N PHE A 27 1.54 9.36 -9.86
CA PHE A 27 2.55 9.80 -8.89
C PHE A 27 3.82 8.94 -9.08
N GLY A 28 4.98 9.58 -9.18
CA GLY A 28 6.27 8.91 -9.49
C GLY A 28 6.38 8.27 -10.88
N THR A 29 5.28 8.14 -11.62
CA THR A 29 5.16 7.46 -12.91
C THR A 29 4.55 8.38 -13.98
N PRO A 30 4.87 8.20 -15.28
CA PRO A 30 4.29 9.02 -16.34
C PRO A 30 2.77 8.83 -16.45
N GLY A 31 2.03 9.93 -16.63
CA GLY A 31 0.58 9.92 -16.83
C GLY A 31 -0.13 11.00 -16.01
N VAL A 32 -1.46 11.01 -16.07
CA VAL A 32 -2.31 11.81 -15.17
C VAL A 32 -2.72 10.93 -14.01
N HIS A 33 -2.66 11.44 -12.79
CA HIS A 33 -3.05 10.66 -11.61
C HIS A 33 -4.51 10.17 -11.71
N THR A 34 -4.71 8.86 -11.57
CA THR A 34 -6.02 8.20 -11.64
C THR A 34 -6.82 8.39 -10.34
N TYR A 35 -7.08 9.65 -9.98
CA TYR A 35 -7.70 10.02 -8.70
C TYR A 35 -9.02 9.28 -8.47
N VAL A 36 -9.13 8.65 -7.30
CA VAL A 36 -10.27 7.80 -6.85
C VAL A 36 -10.74 6.72 -7.83
N ASN A 37 -9.95 6.33 -8.83
CA ASN A 37 -10.29 5.20 -9.71
C ASN A 37 -10.18 3.88 -8.93
N ARG A 38 -11.31 3.16 -8.80
CA ARG A 38 -11.41 1.89 -8.07
C ARG A 38 -10.33 0.90 -8.51
N LEU A 39 -10.35 0.50 -9.79
CA LEU A 39 -9.47 -0.56 -10.31
C LEU A 39 -7.99 -0.15 -10.23
N ALA A 40 -7.62 1.03 -10.73
CA ALA A 40 -6.21 1.46 -10.75
C ALA A 40 -5.62 1.53 -9.33
N SER A 41 -6.33 2.15 -8.37
CA SER A 41 -5.85 2.27 -6.99
C SER A 41 -5.88 0.95 -6.22
N GLY A 42 -6.87 0.07 -6.48
CA GLY A 42 -6.94 -1.27 -5.90
C GLY A 42 -5.80 -2.18 -6.40
N HIS A 43 -5.51 -2.16 -7.71
CA HIS A 43 -4.38 -2.89 -8.28
C HIS A 43 -3.04 -2.37 -7.75
N ALA A 44 -2.82 -1.06 -7.70
CA ALA A 44 -1.59 -0.48 -7.14
C ALA A 44 -1.31 -0.95 -5.69
N VAL A 45 -2.33 -1.01 -4.83
CA VAL A 45 -2.19 -1.53 -3.45
C VAL A 45 -1.82 -3.02 -3.43
N LEU A 46 -2.49 -3.85 -4.24
CA LEU A 46 -2.21 -5.29 -4.30
C LEU A 46 -0.83 -5.58 -4.90
N ASP A 47 -0.43 -4.86 -5.94
CA ASP A 47 0.85 -5.04 -6.62
C ASP A 47 2.02 -4.53 -5.78
N ALA A 48 1.84 -3.49 -4.98
CA ALA A 48 2.82 -3.09 -3.97
C ALA A 48 3.04 -4.17 -2.90
N ALA A 49 1.99 -4.84 -2.43
CA ALA A 49 2.11 -5.96 -1.50
C ALA A 49 2.82 -7.17 -2.13
N ARG A 50 2.53 -7.47 -3.41
CA ARG A 50 3.19 -8.53 -4.19
C ARG A 50 4.68 -8.21 -4.41
N ALA A 51 5.00 -6.98 -4.81
CA ALA A 51 6.37 -6.52 -5.02
C ALA A 51 7.20 -6.56 -3.72
N ALA A 52 6.62 -6.14 -2.59
CA ALA A 52 7.27 -6.26 -1.28
C ALA A 52 7.58 -7.73 -0.93
N ARG A 53 6.66 -8.66 -1.20
CA ARG A 53 6.84 -10.13 -1.04
C ARG A 53 7.86 -10.74 -2.02
N GLN A 54 8.34 -10.01 -3.04
CA GLN A 54 9.34 -10.46 -4.01
C GLN A 54 10.71 -9.77 -3.85
N LEU A 55 10.84 -8.78 -2.96
CA LEU A 55 12.07 -8.02 -2.79
C LEU A 55 13.17 -8.89 -2.12
N PRO A 56 14.32 -9.14 -2.78
CA PRO A 56 15.38 -9.97 -2.24
C PRO A 56 16.07 -9.30 -1.04
N GLY A 57 16.62 -10.11 -0.14
CA GLY A 57 17.31 -9.63 1.07
C GLY A 57 16.39 -9.13 2.19
N THR A 58 15.08 -9.30 2.06
CA THR A 58 14.12 -9.03 3.14
C THR A 58 13.96 -10.23 4.08
N GLY A 59 13.53 -9.98 5.32
CA GLY A 59 13.12 -11.01 6.27
C GLY A 59 11.65 -11.47 6.10
N LEU A 60 11.03 -11.20 4.96
CA LEU A 60 9.62 -11.51 4.72
C LEU A 60 9.42 -12.99 4.40
N ALA A 61 8.43 -13.60 5.05
CA ALA A 61 7.98 -14.94 4.68
C ALA A 61 7.23 -14.87 3.33
N PRO A 62 7.56 -15.74 2.34
CA PRO A 62 6.92 -15.71 1.01
C PRO A 62 5.39 -15.82 1.03
N GLU A 63 4.82 -16.49 2.05
CA GLU A 63 3.36 -16.60 2.30
C GLU A 63 2.96 -16.04 3.67
N GLY A 64 3.64 -14.97 4.12
CA GLY A 64 3.30 -14.27 5.36
C GLY A 64 1.95 -13.53 5.28
N PRO A 65 1.31 -13.25 6.44
CA PRO A 65 0.04 -12.52 6.49
C PRO A 65 0.21 -11.09 5.96
N VAL A 66 -0.77 -10.64 5.17
CA VAL A 66 -0.85 -9.27 4.62
C VAL A 66 -2.06 -8.57 5.24
N ALA A 67 -1.89 -7.29 5.59
CA ALA A 67 -2.97 -6.41 6.03
C ALA A 67 -2.92 -5.12 5.22
N LEU A 68 -4.09 -4.53 4.95
CA LEU A 68 -4.24 -3.32 4.17
C LEU A 68 -4.76 -2.17 5.07
N TYR A 69 -4.32 -0.95 4.80
CA TYR A 69 -4.73 0.24 5.52
C TYR A 69 -4.67 1.48 4.62
N GLY A 70 -5.63 2.39 4.79
CA GLY A 70 -5.56 3.73 4.22
C GLY A 70 -6.75 4.59 4.65
N TYR A 71 -6.59 5.90 4.53
CA TYR A 71 -7.63 6.89 4.84
C TYR A 71 -8.00 7.72 3.59
N SER A 72 -9.21 8.30 3.56
CA SER A 72 -9.72 9.08 2.41
C SER A 72 -9.63 8.27 1.09
N GLN A 73 -8.96 8.78 0.05
CA GLN A 73 -8.66 8.03 -1.18
C GLN A 73 -7.97 6.69 -0.90
N GLY A 74 -7.01 6.64 0.05
CA GLY A 74 -6.35 5.41 0.45
C GLY A 74 -7.29 4.39 1.11
N GLY A 75 -8.38 4.87 1.74
CA GLY A 75 -9.45 4.02 2.23
C GLY A 75 -10.27 3.40 1.10
N ALA A 76 -10.60 4.18 0.07
CA ALA A 76 -11.27 3.67 -1.14
C ALA A 76 -10.38 2.68 -1.92
N ALA A 77 -9.08 2.96 -2.04
CA ALA A 77 -8.10 2.05 -2.62
C ALA A 77 -7.99 0.74 -1.82
N THR A 78 -7.93 0.83 -0.48
CA THR A 78 -7.91 -0.33 0.42
C THR A 78 -9.18 -1.18 0.29
N ALA A 79 -10.36 -0.55 0.24
CA ALA A 79 -11.62 -1.24 0.03
C ALA A 79 -11.67 -1.94 -1.35
N SER A 80 -11.20 -1.26 -2.41
CA SER A 80 -11.10 -1.88 -3.73
C SER A 80 -10.11 -3.04 -3.77
N ALA A 81 -8.96 -2.92 -3.10
CA ALA A 81 -7.97 -3.98 -3.03
C ALA A 81 -8.54 -5.21 -2.31
N ALA A 82 -9.29 -5.02 -1.22
CA ALA A 82 -9.99 -6.10 -0.53
C ALA A 82 -11.13 -6.74 -1.35
N GLU A 83 -11.77 -5.99 -2.26
CA GLU A 83 -12.78 -6.50 -3.20
C GLU A 83 -12.17 -7.29 -4.39
N LEU A 84 -10.89 -7.05 -4.71
CA LEU A 84 -10.17 -7.63 -5.85
C LEU A 84 -9.21 -8.78 -5.46
N ALA A 85 -9.09 -9.11 -4.18
CA ALA A 85 -8.12 -10.06 -3.62
C ALA A 85 -8.58 -11.52 -3.63
#